data_AF-A0A5P8WA15-F1
#
_entry.id   AF-A0A5P8WA15-F1
#
_cell.length_a   1.000
_cell.length_b   1.000
_cell.length_c   1.000
_cell.angle_alpha   90.00
_cell.angle_beta   90.00
_cell.angle_gamma   90.00
#
_symmetry.space_group_name_H-M   'P 1'
#
loop_
_entity.id
_entity.type
_entity.pdbx_description
1 polymer ?
#
loop_
_entity_poly.entity_id
_entity_poly.type
_entity_poly.pdbx_seq_one_letter_code
_entity_poly.pdbx_strand_id
1 'polypeptide(L)' 'MVLEFAILENRAVLTINRRDFFKLHKIKPEHTGIIACKDDLDWNRLATNIDAVISTESTLTGKVIRVNRFSSTTL' A
#
# COMPACT_ATOMS: atom_id res chain seq x y z
N MET A 1 8.90 -12.65 9.14
CA MET A 1 7.74 -12.40 8.25
C MET A 1 7.97 -11.09 7.50
N VAL A 2 7.43 -10.93 6.29
CA VAL A 2 7.66 -9.73 5.42
C VAL A 2 7.41 -8.40 6.14
N LEU A 3 6.35 -8.28 6.95
CA LEU A 3 6.07 -7.04 7.68
C LEU A 3 7.16 -6.71 8.73
N GLU A 4 7.67 -7.71 9.46
CA GLU A 4 8.77 -7.51 10.42
C GLU A 4 10.01 -6.98 9.73
N PHE A 5 10.36 -7.58 8.59
CA PHE A 5 11.52 -7.17 7.82
C PHE A 5 11.36 -5.72 7.34
N ALA A 6 10.18 -5.36 6.84
CA ALA A 6 9.90 -4.01 6.40
C ALA A 6 9.96 -2.98 7.55
N ILE A 7 9.50 -3.36 8.75
CA ILE A 7 9.63 -2.53 9.96
C ILE A 7 11.09 -2.31 10.32
N LEU A 8 11.89 -3.37 10.36
CA LEU A 8 13.33 -3.30 10.68
C LEU A 8 14.10 -2.41 9.70
N GLU A 9 13.73 -2.46 8.42
CA GLU A 9 14.35 -1.65 7.37
C GLU A 9 13.76 -0.23 7.23
N ASN A 10 12.80 0.13 8.09
CA ASN A 10 12.07 1.40 8.02
C ASN A 10 11.39 1.67 6.66
N ARG A 11 10.77 0.65 6.06
CA ARG A 11 10.15 0.70 4.72
C ARG A 11 8.68 0.32 4.75
N ALA A 12 7.85 1.00 3.98
CA ALA A 12 6.47 0.56 3.75
C ALA A 12 6.43 -0.71 2.87
N VAL A 13 5.38 -1.52 3.04
CA VAL A 13 5.16 -2.73 2.22
C VAL A 13 4.18 -2.42 1.10
N LEU A 14 4.55 -2.75 -0.14
CA LEU A 14 3.65 -2.83 -1.28
C LEU A 14 3.14 -4.26 -1.45
N THR A 15 1.83 -4.48 -1.53
CA THR A 15 1.28 -5.85 -1.59
C THR A 15 -0.02 -5.95 -2.38
N ILE A 16 -0.14 -7.03 -3.17
CA ILE A 16 -1.42 -7.48 -3.73
C ILE A 16 -2.16 -8.46 -2.80
N ASN A 17 -1.50 -8.99 -1.77
CA ASN A 17 -2.11 -9.85 -0.75
C ASN A 17 -2.83 -9.00 0.32
N ARG A 18 -3.88 -8.30 -0.10
CA ARG A 18 -4.60 -7.32 0.72
C ARG A 18 -5.18 -7.95 1.99
N ARG A 19 -5.73 -9.17 1.88
CA ARG A 19 -6.47 -9.81 2.98
C ARG A 19 -5.58 -10.13 4.16
N ASP A 20 -4.41 -10.69 3.92
CA ASP A 20 -3.51 -11.07 5.01
C ASP A 20 -2.86 -9.84 5.63
N PHE A 21 -2.48 -8.85 4.82
CA PHE A 21 -1.92 -7.61 5.34
C PHE A 21 -2.93 -6.76 6.11
N PHE A 22 -4.22 -6.84 5.81
CA PHE A 22 -5.27 -6.23 6.65
C PHE A 22 -5.38 -6.91 8.03
N LYS A 23 -5.18 -8.23 8.11
CA LYS A 23 -5.12 -8.93 9.40
C LYS A 23 -3.86 -8.56 10.16
N LEU A 24 -2.72 -8.53 9.47
CA LEU A 24 -1.44 -8.17 10.07
C LEU A 24 -1.43 -6.74 10.62
N HIS A 25 -2.03 -5.77 9.92
CA HIS A 25 -2.20 -4.42 10.43
C HIS A 25 -2.93 -4.37 11.77
N LYS A 26 -3.98 -5.18 11.95
CA LYS A 26 -4.72 -5.26 13.22
C LYS A 26 -3.89 -5.87 14.35
N ILE A 27 -3.01 -6.82 14.03
CA ILE A 27 -2.15 -7.50 15.00
C ILE A 27 -0.93 -6.63 15.35
N LYS A 28 -0.38 -5.92 14.36
CA LYS A 28 0.80 -5.07 14.45
C LYS A 28 0.52 -3.71 13.83
N PRO A 29 -0.16 -2.81 14.56
CA PRO A 29 -0.47 -1.47 14.06
C PRO A 29 0.79 -0.59 13.94
N GLU A 30 1.84 -0.90 14.70
CA GLU A 30 3.14 -0.21 14.67
C GLU A 30 3.98 -0.70 13.49
N HIS A 31 3.61 -0.28 12.28
CA HIS A 31 4.40 -0.52 11.08
C HIS A 31 4.68 0.76 10.31
N THR A 32 5.63 0.70 9.40
CA THR A 32 6.10 1.80 8.54
C THR A 32 5.16 2.14 7.38
N GLY A 33 4.18 1.28 7.10
CA GLY A 33 3.09 1.52 6.16
C GLY A 33 2.76 0.29 5.32
N ILE A 34 1.51 0.18 4.88
CA ILE A 34 1.05 -0.89 4.00
C ILE A 34 0.28 -0.26 2.84
N ILE A 35 0.75 -0.49 1.62
CA ILE A 35 0.10 -0.09 0.37
C ILE A 35 -0.52 -1.34 -0.25
N ALA A 36 -1.83 -1.46 -0.09
CA ALA A 36 -2.64 -2.61 -0.48
C ALA A 36 -3.23 -2.38 -1.88
N CYS A 37 -2.56 -2.91 -2.90
CA CYS A 37 -2.91 -2.77 -4.30
C CYS A 37 -3.95 -3.79 -4.75
N LYS A 38 -4.92 -3.36 -5.54
CA LYS A 38 -5.67 -4.28 -6.39
C LYS A 38 -4.75 -4.72 -7.55
N ASP A 39 -4.84 -5.99 -7.92
CA ASP A 39 -4.14 -6.51 -9.09
C ASP A 39 -4.53 -5.72 -10.36
N ASP A 40 -3.52 -5.28 -11.10
CA ASP A 40 -3.65 -4.50 -12.33
C ASP A 40 -2.56 -4.94 -13.31
N LEU A 41 -2.96 -5.42 -14.48
CA LEU A 41 -2.04 -5.85 -15.55
C LEU A 41 -1.27 -4.67 -16.16
N ASP A 42 -1.75 -3.45 -15.94
CA ASP A 42 -1.07 -2.22 -16.33
C ASP A 42 -0.23 -1.69 -15.15
N TRP A 43 1.05 -2.07 -15.14
CA TRP A 43 2.01 -1.68 -14.11
C TRP A 43 2.28 -0.18 -14.08
N ASN A 44 2.24 0.49 -15.24
CA ASN A 44 2.47 1.93 -15.30
C ASN A 44 1.32 2.68 -14.63
N ARG A 45 0.08 2.30 -14.95
CA ARG A 45 -1.09 2.86 -14.27
C ARG A 45 -1.07 2.56 -12.78
N LEU A 46 -0.70 1.34 -12.38
CA LEU A 46 -0.60 1.00 -10.97
C LEU A 46 0.42 1.89 -10.24
N ALA A 47 1.60 2.11 -10.83
CA ALA A 47 2.62 2.99 -10.27
C ALA A 47 2.11 4.43 -10.13
N THR A 48 1.48 4.99 -11.16
CA THR A 48 0.85 6.33 -11.11
C THR A 48 -0.21 6.41 -10.01
N ASN A 49 -1.05 5.37 -9.87
CA ASN A 49 -2.10 5.33 -8.86
C ASN A 49 -1.53 5.24 -7.44
N ILE A 50 -0.44 4.49 -7.24
CA ILE A 50 0.26 4.43 -5.97
C ILE A 50 0.81 5.81 -5.63
N ASP A 51 1.56 6.42 -6.54
CA ASP A 51 2.20 7.72 -6.37
C ASP A 51 1.19 8.82 -6.02
N ALA A 52 0.10 8.90 -6.78
CA ALA A 52 -0.97 9.88 -6.57
C ALA A 52 -1.61 9.77 -5.17
N VAL A 53 -1.79 8.55 -4.65
CA VAL A 53 -2.38 8.35 -3.33
C VAL A 53 -1.38 8.63 -2.22
N ILE A 54 -0.16 8.10 -2.30
CA ILE A 54 0.83 8.27 -1.22
C ILE A 54 1.35 9.70 -1.12
N SER A 55 1.39 10.45 -2.23
CA SER A 55 1.81 11.86 -2.24
C SER A 55 0.88 12.79 -1.48
N THR A 56 -0.36 12.36 -1.20
CA THR A 56 -1.32 13.13 -0.38
C THR A 56 -1.12 12.93 1.12
N GLU A 57 -0.30 11.95 1.51
CA GLU A 57 -0.11 11.55 2.89
C GLU A 57 1.20 12.11 3.43
N SER A 58 1.14 12.89 4.51
CA SER A 58 2.34 13.40 5.20
C SER A 58 3.20 12.30 5.84
N THR A 59 2.60 11.13 6.09
CA THR A 59 3.27 9.93 6.62
C THR A 59 2.46 8.68 6.30
N LEU A 60 3.17 7.56 6.10
CA LEU A 60 2.60 6.23 5.89
C LEU A 60 2.60 5.38 7.17
N THR A 61 3.28 5.82 8.23
CA THR A 61 3.42 5.07 9.48
C THR A 61 2.05 4.74 10.06
N GLY A 62 1.86 3.46 10.39
CA GLY A 62 0.63 2.90 10.94
C GLY A 62 -0.55 2.87 9.98
N LYS A 63 -0.40 3.28 8.71
CA LYS A 63 -1.51 3.36 7.76
C LYS A 63 -1.57 2.18 6.81
N VAL A 64 -2.80 1.77 6.50
CA VAL A 64 -3.12 0.88 5.39
C VAL A 64 -3.79 1.70 4.30
N ILE A 65 -3.06 1.96 3.23
CA ILE A 65 -3.55 2.70 2.06
C ILE A 65 -4.06 1.69 1.04
N ARG A 66 -5.28 1.90 0.56
CA ARG A 66 -5.88 1.05 -0.47
C ARG A 66 -5.73 1.71 -1.82
N VAL A 67 -5.02 1.07 -2.73
CA VAL A 67 -4.88 1.53 -4.12
C VAL A 67 -5.81 0.68 -4.99
N ASN A 68 -6.86 1.32 -5.50
CA ASN A 68 -7.78 0.71 -6.44
C ASN A 68 -7.33 0.98 -7.87
N ARG A 69 -7.88 0.20 -8.81
CA ARG A 69 -7.71 0.44 -10.24
C ARG A 69 -8.55 1.66 -10.63
N PHE A 70 -7.92 2.82 -10.80
CA PHE A 70 -8.59 3.96 -11.40
C PHE A 70 -8.83 3.65 -12.88
N SER A 71 -10.07 3.72 -13.35
CA SER A 71 -10.33 3.87 -14.78
C SER A 71 -9.97 5.30 -15.12
N SER A 72 -9.01 5.50 -16.03
CA SER A 72 -8.79 6.79 -16.65
C SER A 72 -10.07 7.14 -17.43
N THR A 73 -11.02 7.77 -16.76
CA THR A 73 -12.16 8.44 -17.39
C THR A 73 -12.18 9.82 -16.76
N THR A 74 -11.40 10.71 -17.36
CA THR A 74 -11.59 12.14 -17.17
C THR A 74 -11.98 12.68 -18.54
N LEU A 75 -13.13 13.34 -18.54
CA LEU A 75 -13.78 14.09 -19.62
C LEU A 75 -12.87 15.16 -20.22
#